data_AF-A0A5N5M812-F1
#
_entry.id   AF-A0A5N5M812-F1
#
_cell.length_a   1.000
_cell.length_b   1.000
_cell.length_c   1.000
_cell.angle_alpha   90.00
_cell.angle_beta   90.00
_cell.angle_gamma   90.00
#
_symmetry.space_group_name_H-M   'P 1'
#
loop_
_entity.id
_entity.type
_entity.pdbx_description
1 polymer ?
#
loop_
_entity_poly.entity_id
_entity_poly.type
_entity_poly.pdbx_seq_one_letter_code
_entity_poly.pdbx_strand_id
1 'polypeptide(L)'
;MLSDPEVYMCTFRAYWSNLSSSDIICSCACTVTTMFLAKQLIGGILDVVSNIDPSQFTPSAPPPPRRPVTTVQAAANESDEDRQFRKVFQQLAGDDMEVSPNELMNILNKILTKHADLKTDGFSIESCRSMVAVMDSDSSGKLGFTEFKYLWNNIKRWQGIYKTYDADRSGTIGASELPAAFRAAGFPLSDQLFQMIIRRYSDENGNMDFDNYIGCLVRLDAMCRAFKTLDKDNSGTVKVNIKEWLQLTMYS
;
A
#
# COMPACT_ATOMS: atom_id res chain seq x y z
N MET A 1 -24.61 2.93 37.30
CA MET A 1 -24.81 4.37 37.54
C MET A 1 -23.49 4.88 38.10
N LEU A 2 -22.67 5.76 37.50
CA LEU A 2 -22.61 6.63 36.31
C LEU A 2 -21.08 6.81 36.05
N SER A 3 -20.56 6.81 34.81
CA SER A 3 -20.08 8.00 34.04
C SER A 3 -19.13 8.92 34.85
N ASP A 4 -17.92 9.36 34.45
CA ASP A 4 -17.39 9.80 33.15
C ASP A 4 -15.84 10.03 33.21
N PRO A 5 -15.16 10.24 32.05
CA PRO A 5 -13.71 10.38 31.87
C PRO A 5 -13.24 11.85 31.66
N GLU A 6 -12.31 12.37 32.47
CA GLU A 6 -11.69 13.70 32.23
C GLU A 6 -10.31 13.88 32.93
N VAL A 7 -9.28 13.17 32.50
CA VAL A 7 -7.90 13.45 32.97
C VAL A 7 -6.90 13.34 31.83
N TYR A 8 -7.01 14.15 30.77
CA TYR A 8 -5.90 14.43 29.83
C TYR A 8 -6.15 15.73 29.04
N MET A 9 -6.30 16.87 29.72
CA MET A 9 -6.22 18.20 29.08
C MET A 9 -5.71 19.24 30.08
N CYS A 10 -4.42 19.23 30.37
CA CYS A 10 -3.83 20.31 31.18
C CYS A 10 -2.32 20.51 30.98
N THR A 11 -1.84 20.62 29.74
CA THR A 11 -0.48 21.15 29.43
C THR A 11 -0.40 21.86 28.08
N PHE A 12 -1.42 22.63 27.68
CA PHE A 12 -1.36 23.52 26.50
C PHE A 12 -1.99 24.87 26.80
N ARG A 13 -1.45 25.60 27.79
CA ARG A 13 -1.89 26.98 28.07
C ARG A 13 -0.76 27.83 28.65
N ALA A 14 0.26 28.10 27.84
CA ALA A 14 1.18 29.22 28.08
C ALA A 14 2.05 29.45 26.84
N TYR A 15 1.51 30.00 25.74
CA TYR A 15 2.34 30.73 24.75
C TYR A 15 1.56 31.57 23.71
N TRP A 16 0.41 32.15 24.04
CA TRP A 16 -0.25 33.11 23.13
C TRP A 16 -1.00 34.20 23.90
N SER A 17 -0.25 35.09 24.53
CA SER A 17 -0.80 36.27 25.20
C SER A 17 -0.02 37.53 24.87
N ASN A 18 0.23 37.78 23.58
CA ASN A 18 0.65 39.08 23.05
C ASN A 18 0.60 39.09 21.52
N LEU A 19 -0.52 39.53 20.91
CA LEU A 19 -0.55 40.08 19.56
C LEU A 19 -1.85 40.90 19.38
N SER A 20 -1.73 42.07 18.76
CA SER A 20 -2.76 43.11 18.70
C SER A 20 -3.78 42.88 17.57
N SER A 21 -4.99 43.44 17.72
CA SER A 21 -6.16 43.18 16.87
C SER A 21 -6.07 43.62 15.40
N SER A 22 -4.96 44.21 14.94
CA SER A 22 -4.75 44.53 13.52
C SER A 22 -4.11 43.40 12.70
N ASP A 23 -3.52 42.38 13.34
CA ASP A 23 -2.85 41.27 12.63
C ASP A 23 -3.80 40.09 12.31
N ILE A 24 -5.00 40.07 12.90
CA ILE A 24 -5.96 38.97 12.76
C ILE A 24 -6.74 39.06 11.43
N ILE A 25 -6.96 40.27 10.90
CA ILE A 25 -7.76 40.45 9.68
C ILE A 25 -6.94 40.13 8.42
N CYS A 26 -5.62 40.31 8.44
CA CYS A 26 -4.77 39.96 7.30
C CYS A 26 -4.45 38.45 7.22
N SER A 27 -4.59 37.70 8.32
CA SER A 27 -4.35 36.26 8.36
C SER A 27 -5.54 35.45 7.82
N CYS A 28 -6.79 35.83 8.12
CA CYS A 28 -7.97 35.07 7.67
C CYS A 28 -8.19 35.09 6.15
N ALA A 29 -7.80 36.15 5.43
CA ALA A 29 -7.93 36.20 3.96
C ALA A 29 -6.87 35.34 3.24
N CYS A 30 -5.72 35.11 3.87
CA CYS A 30 -4.66 34.26 3.33
C CYS A 30 -5.02 32.77 3.49
N THR A 31 -5.62 32.38 4.62
CA THR A 31 -5.98 30.98 4.89
C THR A 31 -7.13 30.47 4.01
N VAL A 32 -8.13 31.31 3.71
CA VAL A 32 -9.27 30.91 2.85
C VAL A 32 -8.85 30.77 1.39
N THR A 33 -7.90 31.57 0.90
CA THR A 33 -7.38 31.46 -0.47
C THR A 33 -6.40 30.28 -0.61
N THR A 34 -5.61 29.97 0.43
CA THR A 34 -4.71 28.81 0.44
C THR A 34 -5.47 27.48 0.54
N MET A 35 -6.62 27.44 1.23
CA MET A 35 -7.48 26.25 1.27
C MET A 35 -8.22 25.96 -0.05
N PHE A 36 -8.44 26.96 -0.91
CA PHE A 36 -9.03 26.74 -2.23
C PHE A 36 -8.02 26.26 -3.27
N LEU A 37 -6.74 26.61 -3.14
CA LEU A 37 -5.66 26.12 -4.02
C LEU A 37 -5.26 24.67 -3.72
N ALA A 38 -5.39 24.21 -2.46
CA ALA A 38 -5.15 22.81 -2.10
C ALA A 38 -6.24 21.84 -2.63
N LYS A 39 -7.43 22.33 -3.01
CA LYS A 39 -8.51 21.49 -3.56
C LYS A 39 -8.37 21.21 -5.06
N GLN A 40 -7.60 22.00 -5.82
CA GLN A 40 -7.52 21.86 -7.29
C GLN A 40 -6.39 20.93 -7.77
N LEU A 41 -5.25 20.87 -7.08
CA LEU A 41 -4.15 19.97 -7.47
C LEU A 41 -4.44 18.50 -7.12
N ILE A 42 -5.27 18.27 -6.09
CA ILE A 42 -5.59 16.95 -5.56
C ILE A 42 -6.70 16.25 -6.35
N GLY A 43 -7.62 17.00 -6.97
CA GLY A 43 -8.70 16.47 -7.81
C GLY A 43 -8.18 15.78 -9.08
N GLY A 44 -7.13 16.34 -9.71
CA GLY A 44 -6.58 15.81 -10.96
C GLY A 44 -5.89 14.46 -10.83
N ILE A 45 -5.21 14.18 -9.71
CA ILE A 45 -4.60 12.86 -9.42
C ILE A 45 -5.66 11.77 -9.38
N LEU A 46 -6.78 12.07 -8.72
CA LEU A 46 -7.85 11.12 -8.46
C LEU A 46 -8.57 10.69 -9.73
N ASP A 47 -8.77 11.61 -10.68
CA ASP A 47 -9.35 11.30 -12.00
C ASP A 47 -8.39 10.44 -12.84
N VAL A 48 -7.08 10.72 -12.79
CA VAL A 48 -6.08 9.90 -13.49
C VAL A 48 -6.02 8.47 -12.92
N VAL A 49 -6.05 8.31 -11.59
CA VAL A 49 -6.00 6.98 -10.97
C VAL A 49 -7.31 6.20 -11.17
N SER A 50 -8.47 6.86 -11.18
CA SER A 50 -9.78 6.18 -11.34
C SER A 50 -10.16 5.87 -12.79
N ASN A 51 -9.61 6.59 -13.77
CA ASN A 51 -9.88 6.34 -15.20
C ASN A 51 -9.07 5.18 -15.78
N ILE A 52 -8.27 4.49 -14.96
CA ILE A 52 -7.45 3.36 -15.36
C ILE A 52 -8.28 2.07 -15.19
N ASP A 53 -8.69 1.47 -16.32
CA ASP A 53 -9.46 0.23 -16.37
C ASP A 53 -8.59 -0.96 -15.90
N PRO A 54 -8.97 -1.67 -14.81
CA PRO A 54 -8.21 -2.82 -14.29
C PRO A 54 -8.04 -3.96 -15.31
N SER A 55 -8.92 -4.07 -16.31
CA SER A 55 -8.87 -5.11 -17.34
C SER A 55 -7.78 -4.90 -18.40
N GLN A 56 -7.15 -3.73 -18.44
CA GLN A 56 -6.08 -3.40 -19.39
C GLN A 56 -4.67 -3.82 -18.92
N PHE A 57 -4.52 -4.27 -17.66
CA PHE A 57 -3.21 -4.59 -17.09
C PHE A 57 -2.84 -6.07 -17.22
N THR A 58 -1.65 -6.31 -17.78
CA THR A 58 -0.98 -7.61 -17.73
C THR A 58 -0.08 -7.72 -16.49
N PRO A 59 0.11 -8.92 -15.91
CA PRO A 59 0.99 -9.10 -14.75
C PRO A 59 2.41 -8.58 -15.06
N SER A 60 2.90 -7.65 -14.25
CA SER A 60 4.27 -7.15 -14.39
C SER A 60 5.25 -8.25 -13.97
N ALA A 61 6.21 -8.57 -14.85
CA ALA A 61 7.32 -9.44 -14.50
C ALA A 61 8.11 -8.84 -13.31
N PRO A 62 8.70 -9.67 -12.43
CA PRO A 62 9.51 -9.17 -11.33
C PRO A 62 10.65 -8.27 -11.87
N PRO A 63 11.05 -7.22 -11.13
CA PRO A 63 12.10 -6.31 -11.58
C PRO A 63 13.42 -7.08 -11.81
N PRO A 64 14.15 -6.81 -12.91
CA PRO A 64 15.39 -7.50 -13.21
C PRO A 64 16.48 -7.15 -12.18
N PRO A 65 17.41 -8.08 -11.87
CA PRO A 65 18.58 -7.79 -11.06
C PRO A 65 19.49 -6.75 -11.74
N ARG A 66 20.12 -5.90 -10.91
CA ARG A 66 20.80 -4.63 -11.26
C ARG A 66 21.65 -4.67 -12.54
N ARG A 67 21.38 -3.70 -13.44
CA ARG A 67 22.40 -3.08 -14.31
C ARG A 67 22.40 -1.57 -14.03
N PRO A 68 23.57 -0.89 -14.08
CA PRO A 68 23.60 0.57 -14.03
C PRO A 68 22.89 1.11 -15.27
N VAL A 69 21.74 1.74 -15.08
CA VAL A 69 20.97 2.34 -16.16
C VAL A 69 21.56 3.72 -16.43
N THR A 70 22.28 3.88 -17.53
CA THR A 70 22.59 5.19 -18.10
C THR A 70 21.27 5.88 -18.45
N THR A 71 20.99 6.99 -17.78
CA THR A 71 19.72 7.76 -17.73
C THR A 71 19.21 8.28 -19.08
N VAL A 72 19.87 7.98 -20.20
CA VAL A 72 19.60 8.62 -21.51
C VAL A 72 18.78 7.73 -22.46
N GLN A 73 18.67 6.42 -22.20
CA GLN A 73 18.02 5.49 -23.15
C GLN A 73 16.60 5.02 -22.75
N ALA A 74 16.13 5.30 -21.54
CA ALA A 74 14.83 4.83 -21.05
C ALA A 74 13.63 5.73 -21.42
N ALA A 75 13.86 6.96 -21.91
CA ALA A 75 12.80 7.94 -22.12
C ALA A 75 12.09 7.85 -23.49
N ALA A 76 12.56 7.00 -24.42
CA ALA A 76 12.07 7.02 -25.80
C ALA A 76 10.91 6.06 -26.11
N ASN A 77 10.63 5.05 -25.26
CA ASN A 77 9.60 4.02 -25.47
C ASN A 77 8.72 3.83 -24.22
N GLU A 78 8.34 4.92 -23.56
CA GLU A 78 7.47 4.86 -22.39
C GLU A 78 5.99 4.89 -22.79
N SER A 79 5.18 3.95 -22.29
CA SER A 79 3.74 3.89 -22.56
C SER A 79 3.01 5.10 -21.97
N ASP A 80 1.85 5.44 -22.52
CA ASP A 80 1.03 6.53 -21.97
C ASP A 80 0.57 6.24 -20.54
N GLU A 81 0.34 4.97 -20.20
CA GLU A 81 0.04 4.52 -18.83
C GLU A 81 1.20 4.80 -17.87
N ASP A 82 2.43 4.52 -18.29
CA ASP A 82 3.62 4.77 -17.48
C ASP A 82 3.83 6.26 -17.25
N ARG A 83 3.55 7.09 -18.27
CA ARG A 83 3.61 8.54 -18.15
C ARG A 83 2.55 9.09 -17.19
N GLN A 84 1.34 8.55 -17.21
CA GLN A 84 0.29 8.92 -16.27
C GLN A 84 0.63 8.47 -14.85
N PHE A 85 1.13 7.24 -14.69
CA PHE A 85 1.54 6.70 -13.40
C PHE A 85 2.71 7.49 -12.78
N ARG A 86 3.66 7.96 -13.60
CA ARG A 86 4.73 8.85 -13.14
C ARG A 86 4.22 10.15 -12.52
N LYS A 87 3.15 10.73 -13.06
CA LYS A 87 2.55 11.94 -12.47
C LYS A 87 1.96 11.66 -11.10
N VAL A 88 1.24 10.54 -10.98
CA VAL A 88 0.68 10.09 -9.70
C VAL A 88 1.79 9.86 -8.68
N PHE A 89 2.87 9.18 -9.08
CA PHE A 89 4.02 8.94 -8.23
C PHE A 89 4.69 10.25 -7.78
N GLN A 90 4.99 11.17 -8.69
CA GLN A 90 5.61 12.46 -8.36
C GLN A 90 4.78 13.27 -7.37
N GLN A 91 3.45 13.25 -7.54
CA GLN A 91 2.55 13.98 -6.65
C GLN A 91 2.40 13.31 -5.29
N LEU A 92 2.62 12.00 -5.19
CA LEU A 92 2.58 11.25 -3.94
C LEU A 92 3.89 11.32 -3.16
N ALA A 93 5.02 11.17 -3.85
CA ALA A 93 6.36 11.14 -3.30
C ALA A 93 6.89 12.54 -2.94
N GLY A 94 6.35 13.60 -3.54
CA GLY A 94 6.81 14.96 -3.25
C GLY A 94 8.27 15.19 -3.62
N ASP A 95 9.00 15.89 -2.75
CA ASP A 95 10.34 16.42 -3.06
C ASP A 95 11.45 15.37 -3.02
N ASP A 96 11.29 14.30 -2.23
CA ASP A 96 12.32 13.26 -2.07
C ASP A 96 12.26 12.16 -3.14
N MET A 97 11.18 12.16 -3.95
CA MET A 97 10.95 11.20 -5.03
C MET A 97 10.91 9.73 -4.56
N GLU A 98 10.51 9.49 -3.31
CA GLU A 98 10.25 8.17 -2.74
C GLU A 98 8.91 8.15 -1.99
N VAL A 99 8.25 6.99 -1.90
CA VAL A 99 6.97 6.86 -1.18
C VAL A 99 7.22 6.25 0.20
N SER A 100 6.97 7.05 1.24
CA SER A 100 7.04 6.63 2.64
C SER A 100 5.84 5.78 3.07
N PRO A 101 5.92 5.05 4.21
CA PRO A 101 4.77 4.33 4.77
C PRO A 101 3.55 5.21 5.03
N ASN A 102 3.75 6.48 5.44
CA ASN A 102 2.68 7.43 5.68
C ASN A 102 1.99 7.86 4.39
N GLU A 103 2.75 8.12 3.32
CA GLU A 103 2.19 8.44 2.00
C GLU A 103 1.44 7.25 1.41
N LEU A 104 1.99 6.04 1.53
CA LEU A 104 1.31 4.80 1.12
C LEU A 104 -0.02 4.63 1.86
N MET A 105 -0.04 4.80 3.18
CA MET A 105 -1.25 4.73 4.00
C MET A 105 -2.31 5.74 3.52
N ASN A 106 -1.90 7.00 3.31
CA ASN A 106 -2.80 8.06 2.89
C ASN A 106 -3.43 7.77 1.53
N ILE A 107 -2.67 7.31 0.55
CA ILE A 107 -3.22 7.02 -0.79
C ILE A 107 -4.14 5.79 -0.78
N LEU A 108 -3.76 4.72 -0.06
CA LEU A 108 -4.59 3.51 0.02
C LEU A 108 -5.93 3.80 0.71
N ASN A 109 -5.90 4.46 1.88
CA ASN A 109 -7.12 4.81 2.60
C ASN A 109 -8.01 5.78 1.82
N LYS A 110 -7.42 6.69 1.05
CA LYS A 110 -8.18 7.58 0.17
C LYS A 110 -8.89 6.82 -0.94
N ILE A 111 -8.29 5.78 -1.51
CA ILE A 111 -8.92 4.97 -2.55
C ILE A 111 -10.05 4.13 -1.98
N LEU A 112 -9.89 3.61 -0.77
CA LEU A 112 -10.95 2.88 -0.08
C LEU A 112 -12.22 3.72 0.08
N THR A 113 -12.13 5.04 0.27
CA THR A 113 -13.32 5.92 0.34
C THR A 113 -14.18 5.92 -0.93
N LYS A 114 -13.62 5.54 -2.09
CA LYS A 114 -14.35 5.43 -3.36
C LYS A 114 -14.99 4.05 -3.58
N HIS A 115 -14.64 3.07 -2.76
CA HIS A 115 -15.08 1.68 -2.89
C HIS A 115 -15.86 1.25 -1.66
N ALA A 116 -17.09 1.75 -1.54
CA ALA A 116 -18.00 1.40 -0.44
C ALA A 116 -18.40 -0.08 -0.42
N ASP A 117 -18.11 -0.82 -1.50
CA ASP A 117 -18.29 -2.27 -1.61
C ASP A 117 -17.20 -3.08 -0.89
N LEU A 118 -16.08 -2.45 -0.51
CA LEU A 118 -14.99 -3.13 0.20
C LEU A 118 -15.13 -2.91 1.71
N LYS A 119 -15.26 -4.00 2.48
CA LYS A 119 -15.21 -3.92 3.95
C LYS A 119 -13.75 -3.87 4.39
N THR A 120 -13.44 -2.91 5.26
CA THR A 120 -12.10 -2.64 5.78
C THR A 120 -12.20 -1.70 6.97
N ASP A 121 -11.28 -1.82 7.93
CA ASP A 121 -11.06 -0.84 9.00
C ASP A 121 -10.06 0.27 8.59
N GLY A 122 -9.48 0.14 7.40
CA GLY A 122 -8.48 1.03 6.83
C GLY A 122 -7.06 0.51 7.06
N PHE A 123 -6.18 0.80 6.11
CA PHE A 123 -4.76 0.47 6.25
C PHE A 123 -4.15 1.24 7.43
N SER A 124 -3.67 0.50 8.41
CA SER A 124 -2.90 1.03 9.53
C SER A 124 -1.46 1.40 9.09
N ILE A 125 -0.82 2.29 9.87
CA ILE A 125 0.58 2.65 9.62
C ILE A 125 1.52 1.43 9.74
N GLU A 126 1.22 0.48 10.63
CA GLU A 126 2.01 -0.74 10.79
C GLU A 126 1.87 -1.66 9.57
N SER A 127 0.67 -1.80 9.03
CA SER A 127 0.43 -2.53 7.78
C SER A 127 1.22 -1.91 6.64
N CYS A 128 1.20 -0.59 6.50
CA CYS A 128 1.96 0.11 5.45
C CYS A 128 3.48 0.05 5.68
N ARG A 129 3.98 0.12 6.91
CA ARG A 129 5.40 -0.09 7.24
C ARG A 129 5.85 -1.48 6.82
N SER A 130 5.04 -2.50 7.13
CA SER A 130 5.32 -3.87 6.71
C SER A 130 5.34 -3.99 5.19
N MET A 131 4.38 -3.41 4.48
CA MET A 131 4.35 -3.44 3.01
C MET A 131 5.54 -2.74 2.37
N VAL A 132 5.97 -1.60 2.92
CA VAL A 132 7.16 -0.89 2.44
C VAL A 132 8.39 -1.76 2.67
N ALA A 133 8.58 -2.28 3.89
CA ALA A 133 9.76 -3.08 4.22
C ALA A 133 9.94 -4.31 3.31
N VAL A 134 8.85 -5.02 2.97
CA VAL A 134 8.96 -6.20 2.09
C VAL A 134 9.16 -5.88 0.60
N MET A 135 8.91 -4.63 0.21
CA MET A 135 9.04 -4.15 -1.18
C MET A 135 10.32 -3.35 -1.42
N ASP A 136 10.85 -2.73 -0.37
CA ASP A 136 12.09 -1.95 -0.33
C ASP A 136 13.31 -2.83 -0.61
N SER A 137 13.64 -2.95 -1.89
CA SER A 137 14.69 -3.84 -2.38
C SER A 137 16.06 -3.17 -2.34
N ASP A 138 16.10 -1.84 -2.25
CA ASP A 138 17.33 -1.06 -2.13
C ASP A 138 17.68 -0.64 -0.69
N SER A 139 16.81 -0.96 0.27
CA SER A 139 16.97 -0.64 1.70
C SER A 139 17.03 0.87 1.97
N SER A 140 16.32 1.65 1.15
CA SER A 140 16.13 3.10 1.35
C SER A 140 15.22 3.41 2.55
N GLY A 141 14.37 2.44 2.95
CA GLY A 141 13.31 2.62 3.93
C GLY A 141 12.03 3.22 3.35
N LYS A 142 11.99 3.44 2.03
CA LYS A 142 10.85 3.99 1.27
C LYS A 142 10.73 3.23 -0.05
N LEU A 143 9.77 3.61 -0.90
CA LEU A 143 9.57 2.98 -2.20
C LEU A 143 9.92 3.94 -3.33
N GLY A 144 10.94 3.59 -4.12
CA GLY A 144 11.22 4.25 -5.38
C GLY A 144 10.13 3.99 -6.42
N PHE A 145 10.22 4.67 -7.57
CA PHE A 145 9.22 4.56 -8.65
C PHE A 145 8.92 3.12 -9.08
N THR A 146 9.96 2.31 -9.28
CA THR A 146 9.83 0.93 -9.76
C THR A 146 9.16 0.03 -8.72
N GLU A 147 9.52 0.19 -7.45
CA GLU A 147 9.00 -0.61 -6.33
C GLU A 147 7.54 -0.25 -6.07
N PHE A 148 7.23 1.05 -6.03
CA PHE A 148 5.87 1.53 -5.89
C PHE A 148 4.98 1.09 -7.07
N LYS A 149 5.49 1.17 -8.31
CA LYS A 149 4.77 0.68 -9.50
C LYS A 149 4.43 -0.80 -9.39
N TYR A 150 5.40 -1.61 -8.96
CA TYR A 150 5.19 -3.04 -8.78
C TYR A 150 4.15 -3.34 -7.71
N LEU A 151 4.26 -2.71 -6.54
CA LEU A 151 3.29 -2.83 -5.46
C LEU A 151 1.89 -2.42 -5.91
N TRP A 152 1.78 -1.25 -6.54
CA TRP A 152 0.51 -0.71 -7.00
C TRP A 152 -0.21 -1.60 -8.00
N ASN A 153 0.52 -2.11 -9.00
CA ASN A 153 -0.06 -3.00 -10.01
C ASN A 153 -0.59 -4.30 -9.39
N ASN A 154 0.14 -4.85 -8.41
CA ASN A 154 -0.34 -6.02 -7.68
C ASN A 154 -1.57 -5.72 -6.82
N ILE A 155 -1.61 -4.60 -6.11
CA ILE A 155 -2.79 -4.18 -5.33
C ILE A 155 -4.02 -4.06 -6.24
N LYS A 156 -3.91 -3.38 -7.39
CA LYS A 156 -5.01 -3.29 -8.36
C LYS A 156 -5.49 -4.66 -8.85
N ARG A 157 -4.55 -5.55 -9.19
CA ARG A 157 -4.86 -6.92 -9.64
C ARG A 157 -5.61 -7.70 -8.56
N TRP A 158 -5.10 -7.66 -7.33
CA TRP A 158 -5.70 -8.36 -6.19
C TRP A 158 -7.05 -7.76 -5.79
N GLN A 159 -7.23 -6.45 -5.94
CA GLN A 159 -8.53 -5.80 -5.76
C GLN A 159 -9.56 -6.34 -6.78
N GLY A 160 -9.18 -6.49 -8.05
CA GLY A 160 -10.06 -7.09 -9.06
C GLY A 160 -10.45 -8.53 -8.72
N ILE A 161 -9.50 -9.32 -8.22
CA ILE A 161 -9.74 -10.69 -7.77
C ILE A 161 -10.67 -10.71 -6.54
N TYR A 162 -10.41 -9.86 -5.54
CA TYR A 162 -11.24 -9.74 -4.35
C TYR A 162 -12.72 -9.54 -4.71
N LYS A 163 -13.00 -8.56 -5.57
CA LYS A 163 -14.37 -8.27 -6.03
C LYS A 163 -15.00 -9.40 -6.87
N THR A 164 -14.18 -10.19 -7.55
CA THR A 164 -14.66 -11.30 -8.38
C THR A 164 -15.02 -12.52 -7.54
N TYR A 165 -14.31 -12.75 -6.43
CA TYR A 165 -14.41 -13.94 -5.61
C TYR A 165 -15.21 -13.75 -4.31
N ASP A 166 -15.57 -12.52 -3.95
CA ASP A 166 -16.64 -12.20 -2.98
C ASP A 166 -18.01 -12.51 -3.61
N ALA A 167 -18.37 -13.79 -3.61
CA ALA A 167 -19.54 -14.30 -4.33
C ALA A 167 -20.84 -13.97 -3.61
N ASP A 168 -20.80 -13.92 -2.27
CA ASP A 168 -21.93 -13.55 -1.43
C ASP A 168 -22.11 -12.03 -1.28
N ARG A 169 -21.16 -11.22 -1.79
CA ARG A 169 -21.14 -9.75 -1.71
C ARG A 169 -21.17 -9.26 -0.27
N SER A 170 -20.54 -10.01 0.63
CA SER A 170 -20.36 -9.62 2.02
C SER A 170 -19.40 -8.44 2.19
N GLY A 171 -18.63 -8.12 1.14
CA GLY A 171 -17.51 -7.19 1.18
C GLY A 171 -16.28 -7.79 1.86
N THR A 172 -16.29 -9.10 2.12
CA THR A 172 -15.20 -9.88 2.73
C THR A 172 -14.92 -11.15 1.94
N ILE A 173 -13.74 -11.74 2.10
CA ILE A 173 -13.44 -13.08 1.56
C ILE A 173 -13.55 -14.09 2.68
N GLY A 174 -14.55 -14.97 2.59
CA GLY A 174 -14.76 -16.04 3.55
C GLY A 174 -13.78 -17.21 3.37
N ALA A 175 -13.65 -18.06 4.40
CA ALA A 175 -12.77 -19.23 4.37
C ALA A 175 -13.04 -20.19 3.19
N SER A 176 -14.27 -20.24 2.67
CA SER A 176 -14.63 -21.06 1.51
C SER A 176 -14.25 -20.44 0.16
N GLU A 177 -14.14 -19.11 0.09
CA GLU A 177 -13.79 -18.35 -1.11
C GLU A 177 -12.28 -18.15 -1.24
N LEU A 178 -11.59 -18.08 -0.10
CA LEU A 178 -10.16 -17.82 0.02
C LEU A 178 -9.28 -18.71 -0.89
N PRO A 179 -9.47 -20.05 -0.95
CA PRO A 179 -8.60 -20.89 -1.78
C PRO A 179 -8.69 -20.58 -3.27
N ALA A 180 -9.90 -20.23 -3.74
CA ALA A 180 -10.12 -19.90 -5.14
C ALA A 180 -9.53 -18.52 -5.47
N ALA A 181 -9.72 -17.53 -4.59
CA ALA A 181 -9.15 -16.19 -4.73
C ALA A 181 -7.60 -16.23 -4.74
N PHE A 182 -6.97 -16.99 -3.84
CA PHE A 182 -5.50 -17.10 -3.78
C PHE A 182 -4.93 -17.84 -4.99
N ARG A 183 -5.63 -18.85 -5.50
CA ARG A 183 -5.23 -19.54 -6.74
C ARG A 183 -5.28 -18.60 -7.94
N ALA A 184 -6.33 -17.78 -8.06
CA ALA A 184 -6.43 -16.74 -9.09
C ALA A 184 -5.36 -15.65 -8.92
N ALA A 185 -4.96 -15.35 -7.67
CA ALA A 185 -3.84 -14.47 -7.38
C ALA A 185 -2.47 -15.07 -7.77
N GLY A 186 -2.40 -16.38 -8.09
CA GLY A 186 -1.18 -17.06 -8.51
C GLY A 186 -0.47 -17.84 -7.40
N PHE A 187 -1.15 -18.09 -6.27
CA PHE A 187 -0.60 -18.77 -5.11
C PHE A 187 -1.33 -20.11 -4.85
N PRO A 188 -0.87 -21.23 -5.42
CA PRO A 188 -1.40 -22.56 -5.13
C PRO A 188 -0.82 -23.06 -3.80
N LEU A 189 -1.44 -22.68 -2.69
CA LEU A 189 -1.02 -23.08 -1.34
C LEU A 189 -1.65 -24.42 -0.92
N SER A 190 -1.03 -25.08 0.06
CA SER A 190 -1.61 -26.26 0.72
C SER A 190 -2.69 -25.88 1.73
N ASP A 191 -3.59 -26.81 2.05
CA ASP A 191 -4.67 -26.59 3.03
C ASP A 191 -4.13 -26.17 4.40
N GLN A 192 -2.98 -26.70 4.80
CA GLN A 192 -2.31 -26.33 6.06
C GLN A 192 -1.88 -24.85 6.07
N LEU A 193 -1.35 -24.34 4.95
CA LEU A 193 -1.00 -22.93 4.84
C LEU A 193 -2.25 -22.04 4.86
N PHE A 194 -3.32 -22.44 4.18
CA PHE A 194 -4.60 -21.71 4.23
C PHE A 194 -5.14 -21.59 5.65
N GLN A 195 -5.10 -22.67 6.43
CA GLN A 195 -5.51 -22.66 7.85
C GLN A 195 -4.70 -21.66 8.68
N MET A 196 -3.39 -21.53 8.45
CA MET A 196 -2.55 -20.54 9.14
C MET A 196 -2.85 -19.12 8.70
N ILE A 197 -3.10 -18.90 7.40
CA ILE A 197 -3.48 -17.60 6.85
C ILE A 197 -4.82 -17.13 7.45
N ILE A 198 -5.84 -18.00 7.45
CA ILE A 198 -7.15 -17.69 8.04
C ILE A 198 -7.00 -17.29 9.51
N ARG A 199 -6.27 -18.09 10.31
CA ARG A 199 -6.06 -17.78 11.74
C ARG A 199 -5.33 -16.45 11.99
N ARG A 200 -4.50 -15.99 11.05
CA ARG A 200 -3.68 -14.79 11.23
C ARG A 200 -4.34 -13.52 10.68
N TYR A 201 -5.13 -13.64 9.61
CA TYR A 201 -5.62 -12.51 8.83
C TYR A 201 -7.15 -12.43 8.73
N SER A 202 -7.88 -13.43 9.21
CA SER A 202 -9.35 -13.41 9.26
C SER A 202 -9.86 -13.12 10.66
N ASP A 203 -11.11 -12.67 10.73
CA ASP A 203 -11.85 -12.52 11.98
C ASP A 203 -12.25 -13.88 12.61
N GLU A 204 -12.93 -13.84 13.76
CA GLU A 204 -13.41 -15.04 14.47
C GLU A 204 -14.39 -15.90 13.64
N ASN A 205 -15.02 -15.32 12.62
CA ASN A 205 -15.94 -16.00 11.71
C ASN A 205 -15.23 -16.56 10.46
N GLY A 206 -13.91 -16.33 10.33
CA GLY A 206 -13.13 -16.76 9.18
C GLY A 206 -13.29 -15.85 7.94
N ASN A 207 -13.75 -14.61 8.13
CA ASN A 207 -13.87 -13.62 7.07
C ASN A 207 -12.65 -12.69 7.06
N MET A 208 -12.09 -12.47 5.86
CA MET A 208 -10.94 -11.60 5.64
C MET A 208 -11.39 -10.30 4.96
N ASP A 209 -11.19 -9.17 5.65
CA ASP A 209 -11.40 -7.84 5.10
C ASP A 209 -10.28 -7.43 4.12
N PHE A 210 -10.50 -6.32 3.43
CA PHE A 210 -9.70 -5.95 2.26
C PHE A 210 -8.23 -5.62 2.62
N ASP A 211 -7.99 -4.88 3.69
CA ASP A 211 -6.65 -4.49 4.11
C ASP A 211 -5.83 -5.70 4.60
N ASN A 212 -6.42 -6.64 5.35
CA ASN A 212 -5.75 -7.90 5.71
C ASN A 212 -5.49 -8.78 4.49
N TYR A 213 -6.42 -8.84 3.54
CA TYR A 213 -6.24 -9.57 2.28
C TYR A 213 -5.04 -9.04 1.49
N ILE A 214 -4.97 -7.71 1.29
CA ILE A 214 -3.84 -7.08 0.59
C ILE A 214 -2.54 -7.26 1.38
N GLY A 215 -2.55 -7.03 2.70
CA GLY A 215 -1.37 -7.23 3.55
C GLY A 215 -0.82 -8.67 3.48
N CYS A 216 -1.71 -9.66 3.51
CA CYS A 216 -1.36 -11.07 3.36
C CYS A 216 -0.71 -11.35 1.99
N LEU A 217 -1.30 -10.88 0.90
CA LEU A 217 -0.78 -11.14 -0.45
C LEU A 217 0.54 -10.42 -0.73
N VAL A 218 0.71 -9.18 -0.26
CA VAL A 218 1.99 -8.45 -0.35
C VAL A 218 3.09 -9.25 0.34
N ARG A 219 2.83 -9.72 1.57
CA ARG A 219 3.81 -10.51 2.33
C ARG A 219 4.11 -11.85 1.67
N LEU A 220 3.07 -12.56 1.23
CA LEU A 220 3.20 -13.85 0.57
C LEU A 220 4.03 -13.75 -0.72
N ASP A 221 3.73 -12.76 -1.57
CA ASP A 221 4.48 -12.47 -2.80
C ASP A 221 5.96 -12.21 -2.51
N ALA A 222 6.25 -11.35 -1.52
CA ALA A 222 7.61 -11.03 -1.13
C ALA A 222 8.39 -12.25 -0.64
N MET A 223 7.78 -13.09 0.22
CA MET A 223 8.39 -14.33 0.70
C MET A 223 8.68 -15.31 -0.45
N CYS A 224 7.73 -15.47 -1.38
CA CYS A 224 7.94 -16.31 -2.56
C CYS A 224 9.08 -15.79 -3.46
N ARG A 225 9.17 -14.47 -3.68
CA ARG A 225 10.25 -13.85 -4.45
C ARG A 225 11.61 -14.00 -3.77
N ALA A 226 11.67 -13.77 -2.46
CA ALA A 226 12.89 -13.93 -1.68
C ALA A 226 13.39 -15.38 -1.76
N PHE A 227 12.51 -16.36 -1.55
CA PHE A 227 12.86 -17.78 -1.66
C PHE A 227 13.39 -18.14 -3.06
N LYS A 228 12.68 -17.76 -4.13
CA LYS A 228 13.10 -18.02 -5.51
C LYS A 228 14.45 -17.37 -5.87
N THR A 229 14.77 -16.23 -5.27
CA THR A 229 16.06 -15.57 -5.48
C THR A 229 17.23 -16.36 -4.87
N LEU A 230 16.96 -17.07 -3.78
CA LEU A 230 17.94 -17.89 -3.08
C LEU A 230 18.04 -19.32 -3.65
N ASP A 231 16.91 -19.91 -4.06
CA ASP A 231 16.80 -21.27 -4.63
C ASP A 231 17.15 -21.31 -6.13
N LYS A 232 18.40 -20.99 -6.47
CA LYS A 232 18.85 -20.86 -7.88
C LYS A 232 18.83 -22.18 -8.66
N ASP A 233 18.90 -23.31 -7.99
CA ASP A 233 18.86 -24.64 -8.58
C ASP A 233 17.45 -25.24 -8.62
N ASN A 234 16.44 -24.52 -8.13
CA ASN A 234 15.06 -24.99 -7.97
C ASN A 234 14.99 -26.32 -7.20
N SER A 235 15.85 -26.48 -6.20
CA SER A 235 15.86 -27.68 -5.35
C SER A 235 14.66 -27.73 -4.42
N GLY A 236 13.97 -26.60 -4.22
CA GLY A 236 12.93 -26.45 -3.20
C GLY A 236 13.49 -26.30 -1.79
N THR A 237 14.80 -26.08 -1.65
CA THR A 237 15.48 -25.91 -0.36
C THR A 237 16.48 -24.77 -0.43
N VAL A 238 16.58 -23.99 0.65
CA VAL A 238 17.56 -22.90 0.75
C VAL A 238 18.38 -23.08 2.01
N LYS A 239 19.71 -23.02 1.86
CA LYS A 239 20.65 -23.00 2.98
C LYS A 239 21.01 -21.56 3.33
N VAL A 240 20.70 -21.15 4.55
CA VAL A 240 21.01 -19.82 5.09
C VAL A 240 21.79 -19.93 6.40
N ASN A 241 22.63 -18.93 6.69
CA ASN A 241 23.21 -18.73 8.01
C ASN A 241 22.30 -17.86 8.90
N ILE A 242 22.66 -17.69 10.18
CA ILE A 242 21.84 -16.93 11.14
C ILE A 242 21.65 -15.45 10.74
N LYS A 243 22.68 -14.82 10.14
CA LYS A 243 22.59 -13.41 9.72
C LYS A 243 21.62 -13.26 8.56
N GLU A 244 21.71 -14.14 7.56
CA GLU A 244 20.80 -14.18 6.42
C GLU A 244 19.36 -14.48 6.87
N TRP A 245 19.19 -15.44 7.79
CA TRP A 245 17.88 -15.76 8.36
C TRP A 245 17.24 -14.56 9.06
N LEU A 246 18.00 -13.84 9.88
CA LEU A 246 17.50 -12.64 10.57
C LEU A 246 17.13 -11.54 9.56
N GLN A 247 17.93 -11.34 8.51
CA GLN A 247 17.61 -10.38 7.45
C GLN A 247 16.30 -10.74 6.71
N LEU A 248 16.07 -12.04 6.44
CA LEU A 248 14.90 -12.56 5.75
C LEU A 248 13.62 -12.67 6.60
N THR A 249 13.68 -12.42 7.90
CA THR A 249 12.51 -12.60 8.79
C THR A 249 12.17 -11.38 9.62
N MET A 250 13.14 -10.48 9.87
CA MET A 250 12.93 -9.27 10.66
C MET A 250 12.63 -8.04 9.81
N TYR A 251 13.13 -7.98 8.58
CA TYR A 251 13.00 -6.82 7.68
C TYR A 251 12.03 -7.07 6.53
N SER A 252 11.27 -8.16 6.60
CA SER A 252 10.35 -8.63 5.55
C SER A 252 9.04 -9.19 6.10
#